data_AF-K5WNE9-F1
#
_entry.id   AF-K5WNE9-F1
#
_cell.length_a   1.000
_cell.length_b   1.000
_cell.length_c   1.000
_cell.angle_alpha   90.00
_cell.angle_beta   90.00
_cell.angle_gamma   90.00
#
_symmetry.space_group_name_H-M   'P 1'
#
loop_
_entity.id
_entity.type
_entity.pdbx_description
1 polymer ?
#
loop_
_entity_poly.entity_id
_entity_poly.type
_entity_poly.pdbx_seq_one_letter_code
_entity_poly.pdbx_strand_id
1 'polypeptide(L)'
;SLDPFTQLNIVGPLIPGSTGLLTFNEMESSDGPLYVVFMTGIGEIRTRLRPDGSFDVPQDVADRGAVYVVVISKEASITDENTIAGPTLANFNSNSFDASY
;
A
#
# COMPACT_ATOMS: atom_id res chain seq x y z
N SER A 1 -22.35 -1.94 -12.37
CA SER A 1 -22.28 -2.45 -11.00
C SER A 1 -21.28 -1.59 -10.27
N LEU A 2 -21.63 -0.99 -9.12
CA LEU A 2 -20.64 -0.35 -8.24
C LEU A 2 -20.26 -1.41 -7.21
N ASP A 3 -19.55 -2.44 -7.66
CA ASP A 3 -19.02 -3.42 -6.73
C ASP A 3 -17.93 -2.71 -5.92
N PRO A 4 -17.99 -2.76 -4.57
CA PRO A 4 -16.95 -2.16 -3.75
C PRO A 4 -15.62 -2.84 -4.09
N PHE A 5 -14.54 -2.04 -4.12
CA PHE A 5 -13.20 -2.58 -4.30
C PHE A 5 -12.91 -3.69 -3.29
N THR A 6 -12.10 -4.67 -3.71
CA THR A 6 -11.65 -5.74 -2.83
C THR A 6 -11.02 -5.17 -1.57
N GLN A 7 -11.40 -5.73 -0.41
CA GLN A 7 -10.86 -5.29 0.86
C GLN A 7 -9.35 -5.56 0.94
N LEU A 8 -8.58 -4.51 1.26
CA LEU A 8 -7.14 -4.57 1.49
C LEU A 8 -6.84 -4.63 2.98
N ASN A 9 -6.12 -5.67 3.41
CA ASN A 9 -5.71 -5.86 4.79
C ASN A 9 -4.22 -5.60 4.94
N ILE A 10 -3.85 -4.86 5.99
CA ILE A 10 -2.46 -4.66 6.41
C ILE A 10 -2.13 -5.74 7.44
N VAL A 11 -1.08 -6.52 7.19
CA VAL A 11 -0.63 -7.56 8.12
C VAL A 11 0.49 -7.02 8.98
N GLY A 12 0.12 -6.55 10.18
CA GLY A 12 1.05 -5.94 11.13
C GLY A 12 1.28 -4.44 10.89
N PRO A 13 2.19 -3.81 11.65
CA PRO A 13 2.51 -2.40 11.48
C PRO A 13 3.30 -2.17 10.19
N LEU A 14 3.00 -1.07 9.48
CA LEU A 14 3.85 -0.58 8.39
C LEU A 14 4.89 0.36 8.97
N ILE A 15 6.14 -0.07 8.98
CA ILE A 15 7.27 0.69 9.50
C ILE A 15 8.07 1.24 8.30
N PRO A 16 8.23 2.58 8.15
CA PRO A 16 9.03 3.17 7.08
C PRO A 16 10.44 2.56 6.98
N GLY A 17 10.83 2.16 5.78
CA GLY A 17 12.11 1.49 5.47
C GLY A 17 12.18 0.00 5.79
N SER A 18 11.11 -0.58 6.33
CA SER A 18 11.02 -2.01 6.58
C SER A 18 10.15 -2.71 5.52
N THR A 19 10.15 -4.04 5.55
CA THR A 19 9.22 -4.83 4.75
C THR A 19 7.83 -4.77 5.36
N GLY A 20 6.86 -4.31 4.58
CA GLY A 20 5.43 -4.40 4.90
C GLY A 20 4.81 -5.63 4.27
N LEU A 21 3.61 -5.99 4.74
CA LEU A 21 2.84 -7.11 4.21
C LEU A 21 1.37 -6.71 4.07
N LEU A 22 0.80 -6.98 2.89
CA LEU A 22 -0.62 -6.80 2.59
C LEU A 22 -1.25 -8.15 2.26
N THR A 23 -2.57 -8.26 2.42
CA THR A 23 -3.36 -9.36 1.86
C THR A 23 -4.69 -8.85 1.31
N PHE A 24 -5.15 -9.44 0.22
CA PHE A 24 -6.46 -9.21 -0.38
C PHE A 24 -6.83 -10.42 -1.25
N ASN A 25 -8.12 -10.59 -1.55
CA ASN A 25 -8.57 -11.64 -2.45
C ASN A 25 -8.01 -11.37 -3.86
N GLU A 26 -7.64 -12.39 -4.63
CA GLU A 26 -7.08 -12.26 -5.99
C GLU A 26 -5.60 -11.82 -6.08
N MET A 27 -4.88 -11.77 -4.96
CA MET A 27 -3.44 -11.47 -4.95
C MET A 27 -2.62 -12.40 -5.85
N GLU A 28 -2.94 -13.70 -5.86
CA GLU A 28 -2.25 -14.74 -6.64
C GLU A 28 -2.67 -14.78 -8.12
N SER A 29 -3.74 -14.07 -8.51
CA SER A 29 -4.32 -14.13 -9.87
C SER A 29 -3.98 -12.94 -10.75
N SER A 30 -3.03 -12.09 -10.35
CA SER A 30 -2.59 -10.97 -11.18
C SER A 30 -1.62 -11.43 -12.28
N ASP A 31 -2.00 -11.24 -13.54
CA ASP A 31 -1.16 -11.51 -14.72
C ASP A 31 0.03 -10.54 -14.88
N GLY A 32 0.18 -9.55 -13.99
CA GLY A 32 1.20 -8.50 -14.08
C GLY A 32 1.68 -7.97 -12.73
N PRO A 33 2.70 -7.08 -12.73
CA PRO A 33 3.19 -6.48 -11.51
C PRO A 33 2.10 -5.62 -10.86
N LEU A 34 1.96 -5.77 -9.55
CA LEU A 34 1.10 -4.93 -8.73
C LEU A 34 1.95 -3.87 -8.02
N TYR A 35 1.30 -2.77 -7.67
CA TYR A 35 1.94 -1.63 -7.02
C TYR A 35 1.12 -1.21 -5.82
N VAL A 36 1.79 -0.94 -4.70
CA VAL A 36 1.19 -0.31 -3.53
C VAL A 36 1.34 1.20 -3.70
N VAL A 37 0.23 1.93 -3.58
CA VAL A 37 0.21 3.39 -3.59
C VAL A 37 -0.21 3.92 -2.23
N PHE A 38 0.62 4.80 -1.69
CA PHE A 38 0.39 5.57 -0.49
C PHE A 38 -0.14 6.94 -0.91
N MET A 39 -1.45 7.12 -0.80
CA MET A 39 -2.11 8.42 -0.99
C MET A 39 -1.96 9.22 0.30
N THR A 40 -1.00 10.14 0.29
CA THR A 40 -0.74 11.08 1.38
C THR A 40 -1.50 12.39 1.13
N GLY A 41 -1.63 13.23 2.15
CA GLY A 41 -2.25 14.55 2.00
C GLY A 41 -1.53 15.51 1.03
N ILE A 42 -0.32 15.18 0.57
CA ILE A 42 0.50 16.03 -0.32
C ILE A 42 0.87 15.36 -1.65
N GLY A 43 0.42 14.13 -1.89
CA GLY A 43 0.75 13.38 -3.11
C GLY A 43 0.79 11.88 -2.91
N GLU A 44 1.28 11.19 -3.94
CA GLU A 44 1.31 9.73 -4.00
C GLU A 44 2.74 9.22 -3.96
N ILE A 45 2.98 8.20 -3.14
CA ILE A 45 4.24 7.47 -3.11
C ILE A 45 3.95 6.03 -3.53
N ARG A 46 4.78 5.45 -4.40
CA ARG A 46 4.55 4.13 -4.99
C ARG A 46 5.70 3.19 -4.67
N THR A 47 5.37 1.92 -4.51
CA THR A 47 6.33 0.83 -4.40
C THR A 47 5.77 -0.43 -5.05
N ARG A 48 6.65 -1.34 -5.47
CA ARG A 48 6.23 -2.59 -6.12
C ARG A 48 5.75 -3.59 -5.08
N LEU A 49 4.61 -4.23 -5.32
CA LEU A 49 4.13 -5.36 -4.54
C LEU A 49 4.74 -6.65 -5.10
N ARG A 50 5.32 -7.45 -4.22
CA ARG A 50 5.85 -8.78 -4.56
C ARG A 50 4.71 -9.81 -4.57
N PRO A 51 4.85 -10.95 -5.28
CA PRO A 51 3.80 -11.95 -5.36
C PRO A 51 3.32 -12.50 -4.01
N ASP A 52 4.20 -12.53 -3.01
CA ASP A 52 3.90 -12.97 -1.64
C ASP A 52 3.19 -11.90 -0.79
N GLY A 53 2.78 -10.79 -1.39
CA GLY A 53 2.13 -9.66 -0.71
C GLY A 53 3.09 -8.73 0.03
N SER A 54 4.40 -9.01 0.01
CA SER A 54 5.39 -8.17 0.66
C SER A 54 5.83 -7.00 -0.22
N PHE A 55 6.27 -5.91 0.40
CA PHE A 55 6.76 -4.72 -0.31
C PHE A 55 7.64 -3.90 0.63
N ASP A 56 8.45 -3.00 0.08
CA ASP A 56 9.28 -2.10 0.89
C ASP A 56 8.46 -0.86 1.23
N VAL A 57 8.23 -0.60 2.51
CA VAL A 57 7.54 0.61 2.98
C VAL A 57 8.47 1.81 2.72
N PRO A 58 8.09 2.78 1.87
CA PRO A 58 8.98 3.89 1.54
C PRO A 58 9.32 4.74 2.76
N GLN A 59 10.58 5.20 2.89
CA GLN A 59 10.94 6.15 3.96
C GLN A 59 10.15 7.46 3.85
N ASP A 60 9.78 7.86 2.64
CA ASP A 60 9.06 9.11 2.36
C ASP A 60 7.63 9.17 2.93
N VAL A 61 7.08 8.03 3.38
CA VAL A 61 5.80 7.98 4.10
C VAL A 61 5.93 8.24 5.60
N ALA A 62 7.16 8.36 6.14
CA ALA A 62 7.37 8.79 7.51
C ALA A 62 6.73 10.17 7.75
N ASP A 63 6.12 10.33 8.92
CA ASP A 63 5.49 11.58 9.38
C ASP A 63 4.38 12.13 8.48
N ARG A 64 3.78 11.28 7.62
CA ARG A 64 2.64 11.65 6.76
C ARG A 64 1.28 11.55 7.47
N GLY A 65 1.26 11.10 8.71
CA GLY A 65 0.05 10.90 9.49
C GLY A 65 -0.82 9.81 8.87
N ALA A 66 -2.11 10.09 8.71
CA ALA A 66 -3.06 9.18 8.11
C ALA A 66 -2.86 9.11 6.58
N VAL A 67 -2.57 7.90 6.07
CA VAL A 67 -2.30 7.61 4.67
C VAL A 67 -3.24 6.52 4.19
N TYR A 68 -3.88 6.73 3.05
CA TYR A 68 -4.65 5.68 2.41
C TYR A 68 -3.73 4.83 1.54
N VAL A 69 -3.85 3.51 1.68
CA VAL A 69 -3.10 2.52 0.93
C VAL A 69 -4.04 1.84 -0.07
N VAL A 70 -3.64 1.79 -1.33
CA VAL A 70 -4.35 1.07 -2.41
C VAL A 70 -3.37 0.19 -3.19
N VAL A 71 -3.89 -0.86 -3.82
CA VAL A 71 -3.11 -1.69 -4.75
C VAL A 71 -3.63 -1.47 -6.18
N ILE A 72 -2.72 -1.21 -7.11
CA ILE A 72 -3.04 -0.99 -8.53
C ILE A 72 -2.25 -1.94 -9.45
N SER A 73 -2.80 -2.21 -10.64
CA SER A 73 -2.22 -3.14 -11.63
C SER A 73 -1.30 -2.50 -12.68
N LYS A 74 -1.09 -1.18 -12.62
CA LYS A 74 -0.26 -0.43 -13.57
C LYS A 74 0.53 0.66 -12.84
N GLU A 75 1.75 0.94 -13.29
CA GLU A 75 2.53 2.07 -12.79
C GLU A 75 2.04 3.40 -13.38
N ALA A 76 0.80 3.77 -13.04
CA ALA A 76 0.11 4.94 -13.56
C ALA A 76 -0.67 5.65 -12.44
N SER A 77 -1.38 6.72 -12.80
CA SER A 77 -2.38 7.35 -11.93
C SER A 77 -3.44 6.34 -11.49
N ILE A 78 -3.93 6.48 -10.25
CA ILE A 78 -4.98 5.62 -9.71
C ILE A 78 -6.29 5.91 -10.47
N THR A 79 -6.93 4.86 -10.96
CA THR A 79 -8.27 4.89 -11.56
C THR A 79 -9.10 3.72 -11.05
N ASP A 80 -10.42 3.80 -11.17
CA ASP A 80 -11.28 2.68 -10.81
C ASP A 80 -10.93 1.42 -11.61
N GLU A 81 -10.54 1.57 -12.88
CA GLU A 81 -10.19 0.47 -13.78
C GLU A 81 -8.87 -0.23 -13.43
N ASN A 82 -7.96 0.43 -12.72
CA ASN A 82 -6.67 -0.15 -12.35
C ASN A 82 -6.53 -0.42 -10.85
N THR A 83 -7.52 -0.06 -10.03
CA THR A 83 -7.55 -0.33 -8.60
C THR A 83 -8.02 -1.75 -8.35
N ILE A 84 -7.16 -2.54 -7.70
CA ILE A 84 -7.42 -3.95 -7.40
C ILE A 84 -7.99 -4.11 -5.99
N ALA A 85 -7.45 -3.37 -5.03
CA ALA A 85 -7.87 -3.44 -3.63
C ALA A 85 -7.64 -2.13 -2.87
N GLY A 86 -8.46 -1.90 -1.84
CA GLY A 86 -8.41 -0.72 -0.96
C GLY A 86 -9.56 0.26 -1.17
N PRO A 87 -9.48 1.50 -0.66
CA PRO A 87 -8.41 1.99 0.20
C PRO A 87 -8.48 1.37 1.60
N THR A 88 -7.33 1.25 2.25
CA THR A 88 -7.22 0.96 3.69
C THR A 88 -6.37 2.04 4.37
N LEU A 89 -6.60 2.30 5.65
CA LEU A 89 -5.94 3.39 6.37
C LEU A 89 -4.70 2.88 7.11
N ALA A 90 -3.56 3.52 6.89
CA ALA A 90 -2.33 3.33 7.66
C ALA A 90 -1.95 4.65 8.34
N ASN A 91 -1.42 4.60 9.56
CA ASN A 91 -0.96 5.79 10.27
C ASN A 91 0.56 5.76 10.40
N PHE A 92 1.21 6.82 9.93
CA PHE A 92 2.66 7.04 9.99
C PHE A 92 2.95 8.30 10.81
N ASN A 93 3.16 8.13 12.11
CA ASN A 93 3.49 9.22 13.05
C ASN A 93 4.94 9.08 13.50
N SER A 94 5.57 10.16 13.95
CA SER A 94 7.01 10.23 14.31
C SER A 94 7.54 9.21 15.33
N ASN A 95 6.65 8.47 16.00
CA ASN A 95 7.02 7.37 16.89
C ASN A 95 7.08 6.00 16.19
N SER A 96 6.82 5.90 14.88
CA SER A 96 6.95 4.65 14.11
C SER A 96 8.38 4.39 13.62
N PHE A 97 9.34 5.22 13.99
CA PHE A 97 10.76 4.88 13.94
C PHE A 97 11.08 3.93 15.10
N ASP A 98 11.07 2.61 14.85
CA ASP A 98 11.74 1.69 15.77
C ASP A 98 13.25 1.84 15.55
N ALA A 99 13.87 2.63 16.43
CA ALA A 99 15.31 2.83 16.48
C ALA A 99 15.96 1.62 17.19
N SER A 100 16.01 0.47 16.52
CA SER A 100 16.87 -0.64 16.94
C SER A 100 18.02 -0.80 15.94
N TYR A 101 19.10 -0.07 16.22
CA TYR A 101 20.46 -0.37 15.72
C TYR A 101 21.08 -1.50 16.55
#